data_AF-A0A6P6V8N3-F1
#
_entry.id   AF-A0A6P6V8N3-F1
#
_cell.length_a   1.000
_cell.length_b   1.000
_cell.length_c   1.000
_cell.angle_alpha   90.00
_cell.angle_beta   90.00
_cell.angle_gamma   90.00
#
_symmetry.space_group_name_H-M   'P 1'
#
loop_
_entity.id
_entity.type
_entity.pdbx_description
1 polymer ?
#
loop_
_entity_poly.entity_id
_entity_poly.type
_entity_poly.pdbx_seq_one_letter_code
_entity_poly.pdbx_strand_id
1 'polypeptide(L)'
;MGAFPEDCEIEVQKLIHLWIAEGFLDPKVLEHPEAVAVDYLEDLIRRSLVLVGKRSFDGKIKTCLLHDLLWELCLREAQKENFLSVIKGFSAGIADQRRLSLHKDSYLDVHLAPEMAYVRSFLYFDVGSGFEPDILFFQLGFKLLKVLDVIFLRFETFPVQILELVNLSYLGLMVTFELPKMLSRLKNLQTLVIHGPWTSTDYAESPNLLFEYWSMPKLRHLYITVACCLRSPSVKMDISLWPFTSKCIQVVSGIRFASCTREVFISMPSLSMLGLSETKEDYEINWKLTISWSYQPWQNMTSIASLPKLEVLKLKNYAFQGPRWEPTEGGFRVLKHLLVEKTDLVSWEATSNHFPCLEHLVLKSCKYLKEVPYGITEISTLKRIELHNCSESAKISATSIEVESLDVVIKSDSNIHYLKLFDFEKQVKNGLALLISVVNIHSTREVSEIVEQIGLIGNKLEKFLDETDLYNSWEDLCNNLSFLPAREAVRALLEASQGFKDAINFFHEFLLRFFGALQSECPDESRKL
;
A
#
# COMPACT_ATOMS: atom_id res chain seq x y z
N MET A 1 -14.66 -22.79 0.39
CA MET A 1 -13.64 -22.48 1.42
C MET A 1 -12.64 -23.60 1.59
N GLY A 2 -13.03 -24.89 1.61
CA GLY A 2 -12.08 -26.01 1.66
C GLY A 2 -11.06 -26.11 0.50
N ALA A 3 -11.16 -25.27 -0.53
CA ALA A 3 -10.14 -25.16 -1.57
C ALA A 3 -8.90 -24.35 -1.13
N PHE A 4 -8.98 -23.59 -0.03
CA PHE A 4 -7.83 -22.88 0.51
C PHE A 4 -6.98 -23.83 1.36
N PRO A 5 -5.67 -23.56 1.53
CA PRO A 5 -4.83 -24.32 2.45
C PRO A 5 -5.41 -24.38 3.86
N GLU A 6 -5.06 -25.43 4.57
CA GLU A 6 -5.39 -25.60 6.00
C GLU A 6 -4.80 -24.43 6.81
N ASP A 7 -5.50 -23.99 7.86
CA ASP A 7 -5.15 -22.83 8.68
C ASP A 7 -4.98 -21.49 7.94
N CYS A 8 -5.31 -21.43 6.65
CA CYS A 8 -5.13 -20.23 5.85
C CYS A 8 -6.14 -19.15 6.27
N GLU A 9 -5.62 -17.98 6.63
CA GLU A 9 -6.42 -16.79 6.83
C GLU A 9 -6.84 -16.23 5.45
N ILE A 10 -8.13 -16.33 5.14
CA ILE A 10 -8.71 -15.97 3.83
C ILE A 10 -9.18 -14.53 3.85
N GLU A 11 -8.70 -13.73 2.90
CA GLU A 11 -9.20 -12.38 2.69
C GLU A 11 -10.66 -12.39 2.21
N VAL A 12 -11.53 -11.66 2.92
CA VAL A 12 -12.98 -11.71 2.67
C VAL A 12 -13.30 -11.26 1.25
N GLN A 13 -12.68 -10.20 0.76
CA GLN A 13 -12.90 -9.72 -0.61
C GLN A 13 -12.58 -10.82 -1.64
N LYS A 14 -11.46 -11.51 -1.49
CA LYS A 14 -11.11 -12.64 -2.37
C LYS A 14 -12.18 -13.73 -2.35
N LEU A 15 -12.66 -14.13 -1.16
CA LEU A 15 -13.68 -15.15 -1.03
C LEU A 15 -15.00 -14.76 -1.71
N ILE A 16 -15.44 -13.52 -1.53
CA ILE A 16 -16.67 -12.97 -2.11
C ILE A 16 -16.60 -13.01 -3.65
N HIS A 17 -15.51 -12.50 -4.24
CA HIS A 17 -15.36 -12.50 -5.70
C HIS A 17 -15.30 -13.92 -6.29
N LEU A 18 -14.68 -14.87 -5.59
CA LEU A 18 -14.68 -16.28 -6.00
C LEU A 18 -16.10 -16.86 -6.00
N TRP A 19 -16.92 -16.60 -4.97
CA TRP A 19 -18.32 -17.06 -4.92
C TRP A 19 -19.18 -16.48 -6.03
N ILE A 20 -18.97 -15.20 -6.35
CA ILE A 20 -19.65 -14.53 -7.46
C ILE A 20 -19.27 -15.17 -8.79
N ALA A 21 -17.97 -15.35 -9.04
CA ALA A 21 -17.43 -15.94 -10.27
C ALA A 21 -17.88 -17.38 -10.49
N GLU A 22 -17.95 -18.16 -9.40
CA GLU A 22 -18.49 -19.52 -9.39
C GLU A 22 -20.00 -19.57 -9.69
N GLY A 23 -20.72 -18.50 -9.36
CA GLY A 23 -22.18 -18.44 -9.44
C GLY A 23 -22.86 -19.18 -8.30
N PHE A 24 -22.32 -19.12 -7.08
CA PHE A 24 -22.94 -19.72 -5.89
C PHE A 24 -24.10 -18.91 -5.32
N LEU A 25 -24.22 -17.64 -5.72
CA LEU A 25 -25.29 -16.75 -5.26
C LEU A 25 -26.58 -17.01 -6.02
N ASP A 26 -27.73 -16.79 -5.37
CA ASP A 26 -29.03 -16.96 -6.02
C ASP A 26 -29.20 -15.93 -7.14
N PRO A 27 -29.45 -16.37 -8.39
CA PRO A 27 -29.60 -15.47 -9.53
C PRO A 27 -30.75 -14.46 -9.39
N LYS A 28 -31.73 -14.70 -8.51
CA LYS A 28 -32.89 -13.83 -8.30
C LYS A 28 -32.59 -12.57 -7.49
N VAL A 29 -31.42 -12.46 -6.85
CA VAL A 29 -31.04 -11.36 -5.93
C VAL A 29 -29.88 -10.50 -6.48
N LEU A 30 -29.58 -10.61 -7.79
CA LEU A 30 -28.30 -10.18 -8.37
C LEU A 30 -28.10 -8.67 -8.64
N GLU A 31 -28.92 -7.76 -8.10
CA GLU A 31 -28.62 -6.32 -8.25
C GLU A 31 -27.31 -5.92 -7.54
N HIS A 32 -27.00 -6.54 -6.40
CA HIS A 32 -25.79 -6.30 -5.61
C HIS A 32 -25.17 -7.60 -5.07
N PRO A 33 -24.50 -8.41 -5.93
CA PRO A 33 -24.00 -9.74 -5.55
C PRO A 33 -22.96 -9.71 -4.43
N GLU A 34 -22.19 -8.63 -4.31
CA GLU A 34 -21.22 -8.45 -3.23
C GLU A 34 -21.90 -8.35 -1.86
N ALA A 35 -23.01 -7.61 -1.76
CA ALA A 35 -23.77 -7.48 -0.51
C ALA A 35 -24.39 -8.82 -0.11
N VAL A 36 -25.02 -9.53 -1.06
CA VAL A 36 -25.61 -10.85 -0.82
C VAL A 36 -24.56 -11.86 -0.36
N ALA A 37 -23.36 -11.84 -0.98
CA ALA A 37 -22.28 -12.71 -0.59
C ALA A 37 -21.75 -12.39 0.83
N VAL A 38 -21.72 -11.11 1.22
CA VAL A 38 -21.38 -10.69 2.58
C VAL A 38 -22.40 -11.21 3.58
N ASP A 39 -23.70 -11.11 3.27
CA ASP A 39 -24.77 -11.66 4.12
C ASP A 39 -24.64 -13.18 4.30
N TYR A 40 -24.28 -13.91 3.23
CA TYR A 40 -24.03 -15.34 3.29
C TYR A 40 -22.84 -15.67 4.20
N LEU A 41 -21.75 -14.91 4.10
CA LEU A 41 -20.59 -15.08 4.97
C LEU A 41 -20.95 -14.79 6.44
N GLU A 42 -21.69 -13.72 6.70
CA GLU A 42 -22.15 -13.39 8.06
C GLU A 42 -23.04 -14.48 8.64
N ASP A 43 -23.88 -15.13 7.83
CA ASP A 43 -24.69 -16.27 8.28
C ASP A 43 -23.82 -17.49 8.63
N LEU A 44 -22.80 -17.80 7.82
CA LEU A 44 -21.85 -18.87 8.14
C LEU A 44 -21.11 -18.60 9.45
N ILE A 45 -20.71 -17.34 9.68
CA ILE A 45 -20.06 -16.91 10.93
C ILE A 45 -21.03 -17.02 12.12
N ARG A 46 -22.28 -16.58 11.95
CA ARG A 46 -23.32 -16.66 12.99
C ARG A 46 -23.59 -18.09 13.43
N ARG A 47 -23.48 -19.05 12.50
CA ARG A 47 -23.59 -20.49 12.75
C ARG A 47 -22.30 -21.12 13.30
N SER A 48 -21.27 -20.33 13.58
CA SER A 48 -19.95 -20.79 14.02
C SER A 48 -19.28 -21.77 13.06
N LEU A 49 -19.63 -21.70 11.76
CA LEU A 49 -19.00 -22.51 10.72
C LEU A 49 -17.73 -21.85 10.16
N VAL A 50 -17.60 -20.54 10.31
CA VAL A 50 -16.46 -19.73 9.87
C VAL A 50 -16.06 -18.83 11.02
N LEU A 51 -14.75 -18.73 11.29
CA LEU A 51 -14.23 -17.85 12.33
C LEU A 51 -13.78 -16.53 11.71
N VAL A 52 -13.89 -15.47 12.50
CA VAL A 52 -13.39 -14.13 12.14
C VAL A 52 -11.91 -14.07 12.46
N GLY A 53 -11.09 -13.67 11.49
CA GLY A 53 -9.67 -13.39 11.68
C GLY A 53 -9.46 -11.94 12.12
N LYS A 54 -9.23 -11.06 11.14
CA LYS A 54 -8.97 -9.63 11.32
C LYS A 54 -10.24 -8.82 11.05
N ARG A 55 -10.37 -7.72 11.80
CA ARG A 55 -11.35 -6.66 11.53
C ARG A 55 -10.63 -5.36 11.23
N SER A 56 -11.21 -4.54 10.36
CA SER A 56 -10.79 -3.15 10.18
C SER A 56 -11.24 -2.28 11.35
N PHE A 57 -10.71 -1.06 11.42
CA PHE A 57 -11.05 -0.10 12.47
C PHE A 57 -12.55 0.27 12.50
N ASP A 58 -13.25 0.16 11.36
CA ASP A 58 -14.68 0.39 11.22
C ASP A 58 -15.51 -0.88 11.52
N GLY A 59 -14.88 -1.92 12.06
CA GLY A 59 -15.54 -3.16 12.52
C GLY A 59 -15.81 -4.18 11.44
N LYS A 60 -15.58 -3.88 10.16
CA LYS A 60 -15.78 -4.83 9.05
C LYS A 60 -14.79 -5.97 9.12
N ILE A 61 -15.22 -7.15 8.70
CA ILE A 61 -14.37 -8.34 8.67
C ILE A 61 -13.45 -8.24 7.45
N LYS A 62 -12.14 -8.28 7.69
CA LYS A 62 -11.11 -8.25 6.64
C LYS A 62 -10.69 -9.64 6.22
N THR A 63 -10.59 -10.54 7.19
CA THR A 63 -10.21 -11.93 6.95
C THR A 63 -11.07 -12.89 7.76
N CYS A 64 -11.20 -14.11 7.27
CA CYS A 64 -11.91 -15.20 7.91
C CYS A 64 -11.12 -16.50 7.77
N LEU A 65 -11.41 -17.48 8.60
CA LEU A 65 -10.78 -18.80 8.54
C LEU A 65 -11.82 -19.89 8.77
N LEU A 66 -11.57 -21.07 8.22
CA LEU A 66 -12.37 -22.26 8.44
C LEU A 66 -11.70 -23.08 9.54
N HIS A 67 -12.45 -23.55 10.54
CA HIS A 67 -11.89 -24.43 11.56
C HIS A 67 -11.44 -25.75 10.94
N ASP A 68 -10.31 -26.31 11.37
CA ASP A 68 -9.67 -27.51 10.77
C ASP A 68 -10.60 -28.70 10.62
N LEU A 69 -11.41 -29.00 11.64
CA LEU A 69 -12.42 -30.06 11.57
C LEU A 69 -13.47 -29.83 10.48
N LEU A 70 -13.89 -28.57 10.28
CA LEU A 70 -14.82 -28.19 9.22
C LEU A 70 -14.12 -28.16 7.86
N TRP A 71 -12.84 -27.81 7.83
CA TRP A 71 -12.03 -27.88 6.62
C TRP A 71 -11.88 -29.33 6.14
N GLU A 72 -11.57 -30.26 7.03
CA GLU A 72 -11.49 -31.69 6.72
C GLU A 72 -12.86 -32.26 6.31
N LEU A 73 -13.93 -31.88 7.01
CA LEU A 73 -15.29 -32.22 6.61
C LEU A 73 -15.63 -31.70 5.21
N CYS A 74 -15.28 -30.46 4.88
CA CYS A 74 -15.49 -29.89 3.54
C CYS A 74 -14.79 -30.71 2.47
N LEU A 75 -13.56 -31.16 2.70
CA LEU A 75 -12.84 -32.00 1.73
C LEU A 75 -13.52 -33.35 1.53
N ARG A 76 -13.89 -34.02 2.63
CA ARG A 76 -14.56 -35.32 2.59
C ARG A 76 -15.89 -35.24 1.83
N GLU A 77 -16.72 -34.25 2.13
CA GLU A 77 -18.00 -34.07 1.43
C GLU A 77 -17.80 -33.63 -0.03
N ALA A 78 -16.82 -32.76 -0.31
CA ALA A 78 -16.56 -32.34 -1.68
C ALA A 78 -16.01 -33.48 -2.57
N GLN A 79 -15.24 -34.41 -2.01
CA GLN A 79 -14.79 -35.61 -2.72
C GLN A 79 -15.96 -36.55 -3.04
N LYS A 80 -16.87 -36.78 -2.08
CA LYS A 80 -18.08 -37.60 -2.30
C LYS A 80 -18.95 -37.04 -3.42
N GLU A 81 -19.09 -35.72 -3.48
CA GLU A 81 -19.92 -35.01 -4.46
C GLU A 81 -19.18 -34.68 -5.78
N ASN A 82 -17.92 -35.12 -5.94
CA ASN A 82 -17.05 -34.74 -7.08
C ASN A 82 -17.00 -33.22 -7.33
N PHE A 83 -17.08 -32.44 -6.26
CA PHE A 83 -17.25 -30.99 -6.30
C PHE A 83 -15.91 -30.24 -6.36
N LEU A 84 -14.88 -30.75 -5.69
CA LEU A 84 -13.55 -30.14 -5.54
C LEU A 84 -12.48 -31.23 -5.41
N SER A 85 -11.36 -31.04 -6.12
CA SER A 85 -10.08 -31.70 -5.85
C SER A 85 -9.14 -30.74 -5.16
N VAL A 86 -8.54 -31.16 -4.05
CA VAL A 86 -7.37 -30.50 -3.48
C VAL A 86 -6.19 -31.44 -3.62
N ILE A 87 -5.20 -31.04 -4.41
CA ILE A 87 -4.00 -31.83 -4.69
C ILE A 87 -2.87 -31.25 -3.85
N LYS A 88 -2.40 -32.03 -2.87
CA LYS A 88 -1.24 -31.74 -2.02
C LYS A 88 0.04 -32.52 -2.44
N GLY A 89 0.02 -33.19 -3.61
CA GLY A 89 1.09 -34.08 -4.12
C GLY A 89 0.56 -35.07 -5.18
N PHE A 90 1.38 -36.01 -5.68
CA PHE A 90 0.89 -37.06 -6.60
C PHE A 90 0.06 -38.11 -5.84
N SER A 91 -1.26 -38.00 -5.90
CA SER A 91 -2.14 -39.16 -5.74
C SER A 91 -2.80 -39.42 -7.09
N ALA A 92 -2.45 -40.56 -7.70
CA ALA A 92 -2.95 -40.99 -8.99
C ALA A 92 -4.49 -41.06 -8.96
N GLY A 93 -5.13 -40.26 -9.81
CA GLY A 93 -6.59 -40.21 -9.94
C GLY A 93 -7.13 -38.78 -9.98
N ILE A 94 -6.73 -37.99 -10.98
CA ILE A 94 -7.43 -36.74 -11.28
C ILE A 94 -8.76 -37.13 -11.93
N ALA A 95 -9.80 -37.24 -11.11
CA ALA A 95 -11.16 -37.46 -11.56
C ALA A 95 -11.71 -36.21 -12.28
N ASP A 96 -12.78 -36.42 -13.05
CA ASP A 96 -13.48 -35.41 -13.86
C ASP A 96 -14.23 -34.37 -12.99
N GLN A 97 -13.48 -33.61 -12.20
CA GLN A 97 -14.01 -32.71 -11.18
C GLN A 97 -14.08 -31.27 -11.68
N ARG A 98 -15.10 -30.55 -11.21
CA ARG A 98 -15.39 -29.18 -11.70
C ARG A 98 -14.49 -28.11 -11.10
N ARG A 99 -13.78 -28.39 -10.01
CA ARG A 99 -12.89 -27.43 -9.32
C ARG A 99 -11.62 -28.11 -8.89
N LEU A 100 -10.51 -27.44 -9.14
CA LEU A 100 -9.19 -27.91 -8.80
C LEU A 100 -8.48 -26.85 -7.96
N SER A 101 -7.91 -27.27 -6.83
CA SER A 101 -6.94 -26.49 -6.09
C SER A 101 -5.65 -27.26 -5.91
N LEU A 102 -4.54 -26.63 -6.27
CA LEU A 102 -3.20 -27.18 -6.10
C LEU A 102 -2.53 -26.46 -4.92
N HIS A 103 -2.13 -27.23 -3.91
CA HIS A 103 -1.33 -26.76 -2.78
C HIS A 103 0.04 -27.41 -2.94
N LYS A 104 1.03 -26.68 -3.46
CA LYS A 104 2.33 -27.27 -3.78
C LYS A 104 3.30 -27.13 -2.60
N ASP A 105 3.97 -28.24 -2.25
CA ASP A 105 5.10 -28.28 -1.32
C ASP A 105 6.41 -28.78 -1.99
N SER A 106 6.35 -29.50 -3.13
CA SER A 106 7.54 -29.89 -3.91
C SER A 106 7.17 -30.41 -5.31
N TYR A 107 8.13 -30.33 -6.24
CA TYR A 107 8.15 -30.69 -7.67
C TYR A 107 7.04 -31.61 -8.20
N LEU A 108 6.35 -31.16 -9.27
CA LEU A 108 5.46 -32.00 -10.07
C LEU A 108 5.53 -31.61 -11.56
N ASP A 109 5.88 -32.59 -12.40
CA ASP A 109 5.70 -32.57 -13.85
C ASP A 109 4.19 -32.62 -14.17
N VAL A 110 3.59 -31.45 -14.40
CA VAL A 110 2.17 -31.31 -14.79
C VAL A 110 1.88 -31.96 -16.16
N HIS A 111 2.91 -32.39 -16.89
CA HIS A 111 2.84 -33.05 -18.19
C HIS A 111 2.08 -34.40 -18.17
N LEU A 112 1.89 -34.99 -16.98
CA LEU A 112 1.17 -36.26 -16.79
C LEU A 112 -0.33 -36.07 -16.46
N ALA A 113 -0.80 -34.83 -16.30
CA ALA A 113 -2.20 -34.58 -15.98
C ALA A 113 -3.07 -34.77 -17.24
N PRO A 114 -4.20 -35.51 -17.15
CA PRO A 114 -5.13 -35.68 -18.28
C PRO A 114 -5.74 -34.34 -18.70
N GLU A 115 -6.29 -34.27 -19.92
CA GLU A 115 -7.10 -33.12 -20.35
C GLU A 115 -8.23 -32.86 -19.34
N MET A 116 -8.27 -31.65 -18.78
CA MET A 116 -9.20 -31.26 -17.72
C MET A 116 -10.30 -30.33 -18.27
N ALA A 117 -10.93 -30.74 -19.38
CA ALA A 117 -11.83 -29.89 -20.16
C ALA A 117 -13.04 -29.35 -19.39
N TYR A 118 -13.48 -30.06 -18.34
CA TYR A 118 -14.68 -29.73 -17.56
C TYR A 118 -14.41 -28.87 -16.31
N VAL A 119 -13.14 -28.56 -16.03
CA VAL A 119 -12.78 -27.70 -14.89
C VAL A 119 -13.32 -26.29 -15.12
N ARG A 120 -13.98 -25.78 -14.08
CA ARG A 120 -14.57 -24.43 -14.02
C ARG A 120 -13.77 -23.50 -13.14
N SER A 121 -12.98 -24.04 -12.22
CA SER A 121 -12.15 -23.24 -11.32
C SER A 121 -10.82 -23.89 -11.06
N PHE A 122 -9.77 -23.10 -11.16
CA PHE A 122 -8.41 -23.50 -10.87
C PHE A 122 -7.76 -22.49 -9.93
N LEU A 123 -7.34 -22.96 -8.75
CA LEU A 123 -6.65 -22.16 -7.74
C LEU A 123 -5.29 -22.77 -7.43
N TYR A 124 -4.23 -21.99 -7.56
CA TYR A 124 -2.87 -22.41 -7.20
C TYR A 124 -2.39 -21.67 -5.94
N PHE A 125 -1.81 -22.41 -5.01
CA PHE A 125 -1.19 -21.89 -3.79
C PHE A 125 0.24 -22.44 -3.67
N ASP A 126 1.22 -21.54 -3.52
CA ASP A 126 2.60 -21.91 -3.17
C ASP A 126 2.74 -21.92 -1.65
N VAL A 127 3.18 -23.06 -1.09
CA VAL A 127 3.36 -23.26 0.36
C VAL A 127 4.83 -23.11 0.78
N GLY A 128 5.73 -22.66 -0.11
CA GLY A 128 7.06 -22.18 0.30
C GLY A 128 8.25 -22.71 -0.49
N SER A 129 8.07 -23.08 -1.76
CA SER A 129 9.17 -23.70 -2.53
C SER A 129 10.03 -22.72 -3.32
N GLY A 130 9.55 -21.49 -3.61
CA GLY A 130 10.36 -20.45 -4.28
C GLY A 130 10.81 -20.80 -5.71
N PHE A 131 10.21 -21.83 -6.33
CA PHE A 131 10.57 -22.28 -7.68
C PHE A 131 9.55 -21.84 -8.73
N GLU A 132 10.06 -21.48 -9.91
CA GLU A 132 9.30 -21.22 -11.12
C GLU A 132 8.89 -22.55 -11.75
N PRO A 133 7.59 -22.83 -11.87
CA PRO A 133 7.14 -23.97 -12.65
C PRO A 133 7.25 -23.70 -14.16
N ASP A 134 7.92 -24.61 -14.90
CA ASP A 134 7.78 -24.76 -16.37
C ASP A 134 6.39 -25.34 -16.76
N ILE A 135 5.32 -24.90 -16.10
CA ILE A 135 4.02 -25.53 -16.29
C ILE A 135 3.50 -25.20 -17.70
N LEU A 136 3.33 -26.27 -18.48
CA LEU A 136 2.51 -26.38 -19.69
C LEU A 136 1.00 -26.19 -19.37
N PHE A 137 0.64 -25.17 -18.58
CA PHE A 137 -0.63 -25.07 -17.84
C PHE A 137 -1.83 -25.03 -18.77
N PHE A 138 -1.60 -24.45 -19.94
CA PHE A 138 -2.61 -24.29 -20.98
C PHE A 138 -2.80 -25.55 -21.83
N GLN A 139 -1.94 -26.56 -21.68
CA GLN A 139 -2.16 -27.89 -22.27
C GLN A 139 -3.24 -28.69 -21.51
N LEU A 140 -3.73 -28.20 -20.36
CA LEU A 140 -4.78 -28.85 -19.57
C LEU A 140 -6.19 -28.69 -20.18
N GLY A 141 -6.33 -28.00 -21.32
CA GLY A 141 -7.56 -28.04 -22.14
C GLY A 141 -8.77 -27.32 -21.54
N PHE A 142 -8.57 -26.34 -20.66
CA PHE A 142 -9.63 -25.64 -19.92
C PHE A 142 -10.59 -24.84 -20.81
N LYS A 143 -11.67 -25.44 -21.32
CA LYS A 143 -12.65 -24.73 -22.18
C LYS A 143 -13.78 -24.06 -21.39
N LEU A 144 -14.06 -24.53 -20.18
CA LEU A 144 -15.19 -24.09 -19.34
C LEU A 144 -14.78 -23.24 -18.13
N LEU A 145 -13.52 -22.81 -18.08
CA LEU A 145 -12.97 -22.11 -16.93
C LEU A 145 -13.64 -20.75 -16.70
N LYS A 146 -14.08 -20.55 -15.46
CA LYS A 146 -14.66 -19.31 -14.93
C LYS A 146 -13.73 -18.61 -13.95
N VAL A 147 -12.95 -19.38 -13.19
CA VAL A 147 -12.02 -18.86 -12.18
C VAL A 147 -10.62 -19.38 -12.48
N LEU A 148 -9.68 -18.46 -12.66
CA LEU A 148 -8.26 -18.77 -12.73
C LEU A 148 -7.54 -17.90 -11.71
N ASP A 149 -7.00 -18.51 -10.65
CA ASP A 149 -6.18 -17.82 -9.65
C ASP A 149 -4.81 -18.48 -9.58
N VAL A 150 -3.83 -17.82 -10.18
CA VAL A 150 -2.45 -18.27 -10.27
C VAL A 150 -1.49 -17.16 -9.85
N ILE A 151 -1.89 -16.38 -8.84
CA ILE A 151 -1.08 -15.27 -8.30
C ILE A 151 0.26 -15.72 -7.71
N PHE A 152 0.45 -17.01 -7.43
CA PHE A 152 1.72 -17.57 -6.97
C PHE A 152 2.51 -18.28 -8.08
N LEU A 153 2.04 -18.23 -9.34
CA LEU A 153 2.79 -18.73 -10.50
C LEU A 153 3.44 -17.55 -11.23
N ARG A 154 4.77 -17.57 -11.33
CA ARG A 154 5.50 -16.62 -12.14
C ARG A 154 5.58 -17.12 -13.58
N PHE A 155 5.30 -16.25 -14.53
CA PHE A 155 5.49 -16.51 -15.96
C PHE A 155 6.52 -15.52 -16.51
N GLU A 156 7.39 -15.95 -17.42
CA GLU A 156 8.30 -15.05 -18.11
C GLU A 156 7.55 -14.06 -19.01
N THR A 157 6.47 -14.53 -19.65
CA THR A 157 5.64 -13.73 -20.56
C THR A 157 4.16 -13.99 -20.32
N PHE A 158 3.31 -13.07 -20.78
CA PHE A 158 1.86 -13.25 -20.67
C PHE A 158 1.40 -14.51 -21.43
N PRO A 159 0.73 -15.46 -20.77
CA PRO A 159 0.26 -16.66 -21.44
C PRO A 159 -0.97 -16.39 -22.33
N VAL A 160 -0.73 -16.35 -23.64
CA VAL A 160 -1.74 -15.96 -24.65
C VAL A 160 -2.98 -16.85 -24.66
N GLN A 161 -2.87 -18.10 -24.20
CA GLN A 161 -3.97 -19.05 -24.14
C GLN A 161 -5.05 -18.64 -23.12
N ILE A 162 -4.73 -17.77 -22.14
CA ILE A 162 -5.74 -17.17 -21.25
C ILE A 162 -6.81 -16.43 -22.07
N LEU A 163 -6.43 -15.85 -23.21
CA LEU A 163 -7.34 -15.10 -24.08
C LEU A 163 -8.40 -15.98 -24.75
N GLU A 164 -8.21 -17.30 -24.77
CA GLU A 164 -9.15 -18.28 -25.32
C GLU A 164 -10.22 -18.67 -24.29
N LEU A 165 -10.04 -18.31 -23.01
CA LEU A 165 -10.96 -18.62 -21.90
C LEU A 165 -12.16 -17.67 -21.91
N VAL A 166 -13.05 -17.82 -22.89
CA VAL A 166 -14.19 -16.91 -23.09
C VAL A 166 -15.19 -16.88 -21.92
N ASN A 167 -15.20 -17.91 -21.07
CA ASN A 167 -16.08 -18.01 -19.90
C ASN A 167 -15.47 -17.41 -18.63
N LEU A 168 -14.22 -16.94 -18.70
CA LEU A 168 -13.49 -16.47 -17.54
C LEU A 168 -14.18 -15.24 -16.93
N SER A 169 -14.38 -15.29 -15.62
CA SER A 169 -15.06 -14.28 -14.81
C SER A 169 -14.20 -13.74 -13.68
N TYR A 170 -13.20 -14.52 -13.23
CA TYR A 170 -12.18 -14.12 -12.27
C TYR A 170 -10.81 -14.53 -12.81
N LEU A 171 -9.86 -13.59 -12.82
CA LEU A 171 -8.48 -13.81 -13.22
C LEU A 171 -7.54 -13.20 -12.17
N GLY A 172 -6.73 -14.03 -11.53
CA GLY A 172 -5.62 -13.62 -10.67
C GLY A 172 -4.29 -14.05 -11.28
N LEU A 173 -3.38 -13.11 -11.49
CA LEU A 173 -2.07 -13.35 -12.12
C LEU A 173 -0.95 -12.73 -11.29
N MET A 174 0.18 -13.44 -11.19
CA MET A 174 1.46 -12.77 -10.95
C MET A 174 1.91 -12.18 -12.28
N VAL A 175 2.06 -10.87 -12.31
CA VAL A 175 2.54 -10.13 -13.46
C VAL A 175 3.98 -9.75 -13.14
N THR A 176 4.88 -10.15 -14.03
CA THR A 176 6.30 -9.75 -14.09
C THR A 176 6.64 -9.14 -15.46
N PHE A 177 5.61 -8.88 -16.27
CA PHE A 177 5.67 -8.56 -17.70
C PHE A 177 4.61 -7.51 -18.08
N GLU A 178 4.73 -6.92 -19.25
CA GLU A 178 3.70 -6.02 -19.78
C GLU A 178 2.44 -6.80 -20.17
N LEU A 179 1.27 -6.32 -19.70
CA LEU A 179 0.00 -6.95 -20.02
C LEU A 179 -0.44 -6.56 -21.46
N PRO A 180 -0.88 -7.53 -22.29
CA PRO A 180 -1.27 -7.22 -23.65
C PRO A 180 -2.62 -6.51 -23.69
N LYS A 181 -2.79 -5.57 -24.63
CA LYS A 181 -4.09 -4.93 -24.93
C LYS A 181 -5.20 -5.95 -25.22
N MET A 182 -4.83 -7.12 -25.73
CA MET A 182 -5.76 -8.21 -26.08
C MET A 182 -6.51 -8.78 -24.87
N LEU A 183 -6.05 -8.55 -23.63
CA LEU A 183 -6.76 -8.95 -22.41
C LEU A 183 -8.18 -8.39 -22.35
N SER A 184 -8.41 -7.20 -22.94
CA SER A 184 -9.74 -6.59 -23.10
C SER A 184 -10.76 -7.45 -23.88
N ARG A 185 -10.32 -8.51 -24.57
CA ARG A 185 -11.22 -9.47 -25.26
C ARG A 185 -12.03 -10.34 -24.32
N LEU A 186 -11.63 -10.45 -23.04
CA LEU A 186 -12.31 -11.26 -22.03
C LEU A 186 -13.61 -10.59 -21.55
N LYS A 187 -14.66 -10.63 -22.39
CA LYS A 187 -15.92 -9.92 -22.16
C LYS A 187 -16.70 -10.36 -20.92
N ASN A 188 -16.43 -11.56 -20.40
CA ASN A 188 -17.09 -12.09 -19.21
C ASN A 188 -16.34 -11.83 -17.90
N LEU A 189 -15.14 -11.24 -17.97
CA LEU A 189 -14.31 -10.99 -16.81
C LEU A 189 -14.99 -9.95 -15.90
N GLN A 190 -15.16 -10.31 -14.62
CA GLN A 190 -15.77 -9.47 -13.59
C GLN A 190 -14.72 -8.97 -12.59
N THR A 191 -13.74 -9.80 -12.28
CA THR A 191 -12.66 -9.48 -11.33
C THR A 191 -11.30 -9.76 -11.97
N LEU A 192 -10.42 -8.77 -11.95
CA LEU A 192 -9.02 -8.88 -12.33
C LEU A 192 -8.14 -8.57 -11.12
N VAL A 193 -7.31 -9.52 -10.73
CA VAL A 193 -6.33 -9.38 -9.65
C VAL A 193 -4.94 -9.46 -10.26
N ILE A 194 -4.17 -8.40 -10.06
CA ILE A 194 -2.79 -8.27 -10.52
C ILE A 194 -1.90 -8.28 -9.30
N HIS A 195 -1.18 -9.37 -9.12
CA HIS A 195 -0.12 -9.49 -8.16
C HIS A 195 1.22 -9.23 -8.84
N GLY A 196 2.20 -8.70 -8.13
CA GLY A 196 3.55 -8.66 -8.66
C GLY A 196 4.58 -8.57 -7.55
N PRO A 197 5.82 -8.99 -7.81
CA PRO A 197 6.89 -9.05 -6.82
C PRO A 197 7.50 -7.68 -6.50
N TRP A 198 7.01 -6.62 -7.15
CA TRP A 198 7.54 -5.27 -7.06
C TRP A 198 7.46 -4.73 -5.63
N THR A 199 8.39 -3.85 -5.29
CA THR A 199 8.29 -3.06 -4.06
C THR A 199 7.70 -1.68 -4.37
N SER A 200 7.11 -1.00 -3.38
CA SER A 200 6.55 0.34 -3.57
C SER A 200 7.60 1.39 -3.99
N THR A 201 8.89 1.07 -3.85
CA THR A 201 10.03 1.93 -4.21
C THR A 201 10.56 1.72 -5.64
N ASP A 202 10.17 0.63 -6.32
CA ASP A 202 10.66 0.31 -7.67
C ASP A 202 9.72 0.90 -8.75
N TYR A 203 9.90 2.19 -9.04
CA TYR A 203 9.09 2.94 -10.01
C TYR A 203 9.20 2.41 -11.45
N ALA A 204 10.27 1.69 -11.80
CA ALA A 204 10.58 1.27 -13.17
C ALA A 204 10.01 -0.10 -13.57
N GLU A 205 9.56 -0.92 -12.61
CA GLU A 205 9.24 -2.34 -12.86
C GLU A 205 7.75 -2.67 -12.86
N SER A 206 6.88 -1.79 -12.32
CA SER A 206 5.44 -2.06 -12.30
C SER A 206 4.79 -1.94 -13.68
N PRO A 207 3.84 -2.83 -14.06
CA PRO A 207 3.21 -2.82 -15.37
C PRO A 207 2.30 -1.60 -15.51
N ASN A 208 2.22 -1.08 -16.73
CA ASN A 208 1.27 -0.02 -17.06
C ASN A 208 -0.06 -0.61 -17.48
N LEU A 209 -1.14 -0.22 -16.81
CA LEU A 209 -2.48 -0.64 -17.24
C LEU A 209 -3.00 0.24 -18.38
N LEU A 210 -3.53 -0.44 -19.39
CA LEU A 210 -4.05 0.17 -20.61
C LEU A 210 -5.53 0.53 -20.44
N PHE A 211 -5.95 1.66 -21.01
CA PHE A 211 -7.36 2.12 -20.91
C PHE A 211 -8.36 1.20 -21.62
N GLU A 212 -7.88 0.39 -22.57
CA GLU A 212 -8.66 -0.64 -23.23
C GLU A 212 -9.26 -1.64 -22.25
N TYR A 213 -8.66 -1.86 -21.08
CA TYR A 213 -9.22 -2.75 -20.05
C TYR A 213 -10.55 -2.24 -19.50
N TRP A 214 -10.77 -0.92 -19.52
CA TRP A 214 -12.02 -0.33 -19.05
C TRP A 214 -13.17 -0.54 -20.03
N SER A 215 -12.88 -0.96 -21.27
CA SER A 215 -13.92 -1.33 -22.25
C SER A 215 -14.56 -2.70 -21.96
N MET A 216 -14.02 -3.48 -21.02
CA MET A 216 -14.58 -4.78 -20.66
C MET A 216 -15.97 -4.60 -20.02
N PRO A 217 -17.05 -5.15 -20.62
CA PRO A 217 -18.42 -4.75 -20.29
C PRO A 217 -18.89 -5.26 -18.93
N LYS A 218 -18.25 -6.30 -18.38
CA LYS A 218 -18.62 -6.90 -17.08
C LYS A 218 -17.57 -6.68 -16.00
N LEU A 219 -16.45 -6.01 -16.29
CA LEU A 219 -15.40 -5.81 -15.31
C LEU A 219 -15.92 -4.85 -14.22
N ARG A 220 -15.92 -5.33 -12.99
CA ARG A 220 -16.38 -4.59 -11.80
C ARG A 220 -15.24 -4.29 -10.84
N HIS A 221 -14.29 -5.20 -10.74
CA HIS A 221 -13.25 -5.16 -9.71
C HIS A 221 -11.87 -5.32 -10.31
N LEU A 222 -10.99 -4.36 -9.99
CA LEU A 222 -9.57 -4.41 -10.27
C LEU A 222 -8.80 -4.26 -8.95
N TYR A 223 -8.08 -5.31 -8.59
CA TYR A 223 -7.20 -5.29 -7.42
C TYR A 223 -5.76 -5.44 -7.87
N ILE A 224 -4.90 -4.58 -7.35
CA ILE A 224 -3.47 -4.64 -7.59
C ILE A 224 -2.80 -4.70 -6.22
N THR A 225 -1.97 -5.71 -6.00
CA THR A 225 -1.36 -5.90 -4.66
C THR A 225 -0.22 -4.93 -4.38
N VAL A 226 0.34 -4.31 -5.42
CA VAL A 226 1.43 -3.34 -5.33
C VAL A 226 1.17 -2.21 -6.33
N ALA A 227 1.41 -0.98 -5.89
CA ALA A 227 1.31 0.27 -6.65
C ALA A 227 1.61 0.16 -8.17
N CYS A 228 0.59 0.35 -9.01
CA CYS A 228 0.73 0.42 -10.48
C CYS A 228 0.28 1.77 -11.05
N CYS A 229 0.81 2.13 -12.23
CA CYS A 229 0.38 3.31 -12.97
C CYS A 229 -0.69 2.97 -14.02
N LEU A 230 -1.69 3.84 -14.17
CA LEU A 230 -2.62 3.82 -15.30
C LEU A 230 -2.06 4.73 -16.40
N ARG A 231 -1.77 4.18 -17.58
CA ARG A 231 -1.17 4.97 -18.67
C ARG A 231 -2.25 5.77 -19.39
N SER A 232 -2.34 7.07 -19.12
CA SER A 232 -3.22 7.97 -19.89
C SER A 232 -2.86 7.94 -21.38
N PRO A 233 -3.84 7.94 -22.31
CA PRO A 233 -3.56 8.14 -23.73
C PRO A 233 -2.76 9.45 -23.90
N SER A 234 -1.64 9.38 -24.60
CA SER A 234 -0.75 10.54 -24.82
C SER A 234 -1.39 11.70 -25.58
N VAL A 235 -2.60 11.48 -26.12
CA VAL A 235 -3.34 12.45 -26.92
C VAL A 235 -4.35 13.16 -26.03
N LYS A 236 -4.29 14.50 -25.99
CA LYS A 236 -5.37 15.35 -25.47
C LYS A 236 -6.61 15.15 -26.34
N MET A 237 -7.37 14.09 -26.09
CA MET A 237 -8.67 13.86 -26.72
C MET A 237 -9.71 14.74 -26.04
N ASP A 238 -10.66 15.23 -26.82
CA ASP A 238 -11.88 15.81 -26.27
C ASP A 238 -12.60 14.74 -25.45
N ILE A 239 -12.98 15.10 -24.22
CA ILE A 239 -13.71 14.26 -23.26
C ILE A 239 -15.00 13.71 -23.88
N SER A 240 -15.63 14.48 -24.77
CA SER A 240 -16.86 14.08 -25.47
C SER A 240 -16.68 12.85 -26.38
N LEU A 241 -15.45 12.56 -26.80
CA LEU A 241 -15.08 11.47 -27.69
C LEU A 241 -14.41 10.29 -26.94
N TRP A 242 -14.38 10.31 -25.60
CA TRP A 242 -13.65 9.33 -24.80
C TRP A 242 -14.24 7.91 -24.91
N PRO A 243 -13.57 6.95 -25.57
CA PRO A 243 -14.19 5.69 -25.96
C PRO A 243 -14.14 4.61 -24.85
N PHE A 244 -13.46 4.88 -23.73
CA PHE A 244 -13.14 3.87 -22.71
C PHE A 244 -13.94 4.01 -21.41
N THR A 245 -15.19 4.46 -21.50
CA THR A 245 -16.03 4.66 -20.31
C THR A 245 -16.69 3.36 -19.86
N SER A 246 -16.34 2.87 -18.67
CA SER A 246 -16.96 1.72 -18.01
C SER A 246 -18.07 2.15 -17.06
N LYS A 247 -19.27 1.60 -17.26
CA LYS A 247 -20.38 1.77 -16.31
C LYS A 247 -20.40 0.71 -15.19
N CYS A 248 -19.50 -0.28 -15.27
CA CYS A 248 -19.54 -1.47 -14.41
C CYS A 248 -18.43 -1.47 -13.36
N ILE A 249 -17.29 -0.80 -13.62
CA ILE A 249 -16.19 -0.72 -12.67
C ILE A 249 -16.66 -0.02 -11.40
N GLN A 250 -16.49 -0.72 -10.28
CA GLN A 250 -16.88 -0.33 -8.93
C GLN A 250 -15.64 -0.23 -8.03
N VAL A 251 -14.71 -1.18 -8.12
CA VAL A 251 -13.50 -1.15 -7.28
C VAL A 251 -12.26 -1.09 -8.15
N VAL A 252 -11.40 -0.13 -7.85
CA VAL A 252 -10.02 -0.07 -8.35
C VAL A 252 -9.12 0.13 -7.15
N SER A 253 -8.21 -0.81 -6.89
CA SER A 253 -7.31 -0.76 -5.75
C SER A 253 -5.87 -1.02 -6.17
N GLY A 254 -4.92 -0.40 -5.46
CA GLY A 254 -3.48 -0.55 -5.69
C GLY A 254 -2.93 0.30 -6.84
N ILE A 255 -3.60 1.40 -7.20
CA ILE A 255 -3.06 2.35 -8.18
C ILE A 255 -2.25 3.45 -7.50
N ARG A 256 -1.26 4.01 -8.20
CA ARG A 256 -0.52 5.20 -7.74
C ARG A 256 -1.36 6.46 -7.86
N PHE A 257 -1.09 7.44 -7.01
CA PHE A 257 -1.70 8.75 -7.05
C PHE A 257 -1.47 9.46 -8.39
N ALA A 258 -0.29 9.27 -9.02
CA ALA A 258 -0.01 9.80 -10.35
C ALA A 258 -1.03 9.37 -11.43
N SER A 259 -1.76 8.28 -11.18
CA SER A 259 -2.83 7.76 -12.05
C SER A 259 -4.19 8.39 -11.80
N CYS A 260 -4.35 9.17 -10.73
CA CYS A 260 -5.59 9.86 -10.40
C CYS A 260 -5.72 11.11 -11.26
N THR A 261 -6.03 10.94 -12.54
CA THR A 261 -6.34 12.05 -13.44
C THR A 261 -7.84 12.16 -13.65
N ARG A 262 -8.30 13.34 -14.07
CA ARG A 262 -9.72 13.59 -14.37
C ARG A 262 -10.27 12.59 -15.39
N GLU A 263 -9.47 12.20 -16.38
CA GLU A 263 -9.83 11.27 -17.45
C GLU A 263 -10.11 9.86 -16.90
N VAL A 264 -9.36 9.39 -15.91
CA VAL A 264 -9.60 8.09 -15.25
C VAL A 264 -10.97 8.06 -14.58
N PHE A 265 -11.31 9.13 -13.85
CA PHE A 265 -12.59 9.18 -13.14
C PHE A 265 -13.78 9.38 -14.08
N ILE A 266 -13.60 10.12 -15.18
CA ILE A 266 -14.60 10.18 -16.25
C ILE A 266 -14.80 8.80 -16.90
N SER A 267 -13.73 8.01 -17.04
CA SER A 267 -13.80 6.65 -17.56
C SER A 267 -14.53 5.69 -16.62
N MET A 268 -14.65 6.00 -15.33
CA MET A 268 -15.17 5.10 -14.31
C MET A 268 -16.23 5.79 -13.43
N PRO A 269 -17.36 6.24 -14.00
CA PRO A 269 -18.39 6.99 -13.27
C PRO A 269 -19.06 6.19 -12.14
N SER A 270 -19.07 4.86 -12.24
CA SER A 270 -19.69 3.95 -11.27
C SER A 270 -18.74 3.49 -10.17
N LEU A 271 -17.48 3.95 -10.17
CA LEU A 271 -16.50 3.63 -9.14
C LEU A 271 -17.16 3.86 -7.78
N SER A 272 -16.99 2.94 -6.84
CA SER A 272 -17.46 2.92 -5.45
C SER A 272 -16.28 2.96 -4.45
N MET A 273 -15.12 2.50 -4.90
CA MET A 273 -13.94 2.36 -4.06
C MET A 273 -12.66 2.58 -4.88
N LEU A 274 -11.78 3.41 -4.33
CA LEU A 274 -10.46 3.67 -4.85
C LEU A 274 -9.42 3.36 -3.77
N GLY A 275 -8.61 2.34 -3.99
CA GLY A 275 -7.43 2.05 -3.18
C GLY A 275 -6.19 2.65 -3.83
N LEU A 276 -5.54 3.58 -3.14
CA LEU A 276 -4.24 4.08 -3.55
C LEU A 276 -3.16 3.32 -2.79
N SER A 277 -2.11 2.91 -3.49
CA SER A 277 -0.94 2.28 -2.89
C SER A 277 0.26 3.14 -3.24
N GLU A 278 0.80 3.83 -2.23
CA GLU A 278 2.09 4.51 -2.29
C GLU A 278 3.08 3.82 -1.33
N THR A 279 2.58 3.09 -0.32
CA THR A 279 3.39 2.34 0.66
C THR A 279 2.75 1.00 1.06
N LYS A 280 3.52 0.14 1.75
CA LYS A 280 3.12 -1.23 2.18
C LYS A 280 1.94 -1.29 3.16
N GLU A 281 1.46 -0.16 3.69
CA GLU A 281 0.43 -0.08 4.74
C GLU A 281 -0.94 0.44 4.26
N ASP A 282 -1.12 0.65 2.96
CA ASP A 282 -2.34 1.25 2.44
C ASP A 282 -3.48 0.22 2.32
N TYR A 283 -4.31 0.14 3.37
CA TYR A 283 -5.53 -0.68 3.35
C TYR A 283 -6.71 0.04 2.71
N GLU A 284 -7.37 -0.68 1.78
CA GLU A 284 -8.71 -0.51 1.23
C GLU A 284 -9.76 0.20 2.10
N ILE A 285 -10.36 1.29 1.60
CA ILE A 285 -11.57 1.87 2.21
C ILE A 285 -12.56 2.47 1.16
N ASN A 286 -13.83 2.06 1.24
CA ASN A 286 -14.98 2.64 0.53
C ASN A 286 -15.10 4.14 0.76
N TRP A 287 -15.04 4.97 -0.30
CA TRP A 287 -15.21 6.43 -0.28
C TRP A 287 -14.47 7.21 0.81
N LYS A 288 -13.50 6.55 1.46
CA LYS A 288 -12.56 7.13 2.40
C LYS A 288 -11.18 7.01 1.77
N LEU A 289 -10.76 8.04 1.07
CA LEU A 289 -9.44 8.07 0.49
C LEU A 289 -8.43 8.40 1.60
N THR A 290 -7.45 7.54 1.82
CA THR A 290 -6.29 7.85 2.65
C THR A 290 -5.07 7.92 1.75
N ILE A 291 -4.30 9.00 1.84
CA ILE A 291 -3.05 9.19 1.11
C ILE A 291 -1.97 9.44 2.15
N SER A 292 -0.85 8.76 2.01
CA SER A 292 0.31 8.92 2.89
C SER A 292 1.59 8.98 2.07
N TRP A 293 2.57 9.79 2.48
CA TRP A 293 3.93 9.80 1.90
C TRP A 293 3.99 9.92 0.36
N SER A 294 3.01 10.58 -0.25
CA SER A 294 2.96 10.74 -1.71
C SER A 294 3.77 11.95 -2.19
N TYR A 295 4.09 12.89 -1.30
CA TYR A 295 4.90 14.09 -1.56
C TYR A 295 4.41 14.91 -2.75
N GLN A 296 3.10 14.93 -2.97
CA GLN A 296 2.52 15.60 -4.13
C GLN A 296 2.40 17.09 -3.89
N PRO A 297 2.69 17.95 -4.89
CA PRO A 297 2.38 19.36 -4.77
C PRO A 297 0.89 19.59 -4.52
N TRP A 298 0.52 20.50 -3.61
CA TRP A 298 -0.89 20.83 -3.32
C TRP A 298 -1.72 21.21 -4.56
N GLN A 299 -1.07 21.68 -5.63
CA GLN A 299 -1.70 21.98 -6.93
C GLN A 299 -2.34 20.75 -7.59
N ASN A 300 -1.85 19.54 -7.31
CA ASN A 300 -2.39 18.29 -7.87
C ASN A 300 -3.67 17.82 -7.17
N MET A 301 -4.12 18.52 -6.12
CA MET A 301 -5.33 18.17 -5.36
C MET A 301 -6.62 18.27 -6.20
N THR A 302 -6.59 19.00 -7.32
CA THR A 302 -7.70 19.18 -8.28
C THR A 302 -8.31 17.85 -8.73
N SER A 303 -7.48 16.83 -8.93
CA SER A 303 -7.95 15.50 -9.32
C SER A 303 -8.84 14.84 -8.26
N ILE A 304 -8.42 14.91 -6.98
CA ILE A 304 -9.17 14.33 -5.85
C ILE A 304 -10.46 15.13 -5.62
N ALA A 305 -10.38 16.45 -5.76
CA ALA A 305 -11.52 17.35 -5.56
C ALA A 305 -12.70 17.03 -6.48
N SER A 306 -12.43 16.42 -7.65
CA SER A 306 -13.44 16.05 -8.63
C SER A 306 -14.19 14.73 -8.33
N LEU A 307 -13.82 14.00 -7.28
CA LEU A 307 -14.39 12.68 -6.98
C LEU A 307 -15.86 12.77 -6.53
N PRO A 308 -16.81 12.15 -7.27
CA PRO A 308 -18.24 12.44 -7.13
C PRO A 308 -18.88 11.91 -5.85
N LYS A 309 -18.25 10.95 -5.16
CA LYS A 309 -18.78 10.31 -3.94
C LYS A 309 -17.75 10.26 -2.79
N LEU A 310 -16.69 11.07 -2.84
CA LEU A 310 -15.66 11.08 -1.80
C LEU A 310 -16.21 11.70 -0.51
N GLU A 311 -16.52 10.87 0.49
CA GLU A 311 -17.07 11.33 1.77
C GLU A 311 -15.99 11.56 2.84
N VAL A 312 -14.88 10.83 2.78
CA VAL A 312 -13.77 11.00 3.74
C VAL A 312 -12.46 11.11 3.00
N LEU A 313 -11.63 12.07 3.38
CA LEU A 313 -10.28 12.25 2.89
C LEU A 313 -9.33 12.35 4.07
N LYS A 314 -8.31 11.50 4.10
CA LYS A 314 -7.25 11.50 5.12
C LYS A 314 -5.91 11.67 4.44
N LEU A 315 -5.27 12.80 4.64
CA LEU A 315 -3.94 13.11 4.15
C LEU A 315 -2.98 12.97 5.33
N LYS A 316 -2.01 12.07 5.24
CA LYS A 316 -1.06 11.81 6.33
C LYS A 316 0.38 11.91 5.86
N ASN A 317 1.29 12.23 6.77
CA ASN A 317 2.73 12.11 6.57
C ASN A 317 3.23 12.59 5.20
N TYR A 318 3.15 13.90 4.93
CA TYR A 318 3.57 14.49 3.66
C TYR A 318 2.87 13.88 2.43
N ALA A 319 1.59 13.50 2.57
CA ALA A 319 0.74 13.15 1.43
C ALA A 319 0.77 14.23 0.35
N PHE A 320 0.64 15.49 0.79
CA PHE A 320 0.84 16.67 -0.04
C PHE A 320 1.87 17.60 0.61
N GLN A 321 2.64 18.27 -0.23
CA GLN A 321 3.71 19.18 0.14
C GLN A 321 3.62 20.53 -0.59
N GLY A 322 4.23 21.54 0.01
CA GLY A 322 4.28 22.90 -0.46
C GLY A 322 3.61 23.88 0.51
N PRO A 323 4.01 25.16 0.46
CA PRO A 323 3.64 26.13 1.48
C PRO A 323 2.21 26.65 1.37
N ARG A 324 1.54 26.46 0.22
CA ARG A 324 0.19 26.99 -0.03
C ARG A 324 -0.72 25.91 -0.60
N TRP A 325 -1.95 25.86 -0.07
CA TRP A 325 -3.04 25.08 -0.64
C TRP A 325 -4.26 25.98 -0.89
N GLU A 326 -4.63 26.07 -2.17
CA GLU A 326 -5.88 26.66 -2.64
C GLU A 326 -6.73 25.54 -3.24
N PRO A 327 -7.84 25.13 -2.60
CA PRO A 327 -8.70 24.08 -3.13
C PRO A 327 -9.38 24.49 -4.44
N THR A 328 -9.84 23.51 -5.22
CA THR A 328 -10.52 23.77 -6.49
C THR A 328 -11.94 24.28 -6.27
N GLU A 329 -12.31 25.41 -6.87
CA GLU A 329 -13.68 25.93 -6.81
C GLU A 329 -14.73 24.86 -7.19
N GLY A 330 -15.73 24.67 -6.35
CA GLY A 330 -16.80 23.69 -6.56
C GLY A 330 -16.36 22.22 -6.48
N GLY A 331 -15.16 21.96 -5.95
CA GLY A 331 -14.65 20.63 -5.60
C GLY A 331 -15.24 20.07 -4.30
N PHE A 332 -14.89 18.83 -3.97
CA PHE A 332 -15.23 18.15 -2.70
C PHE A 332 -16.71 18.21 -2.32
N ARG A 333 -17.59 18.08 -3.32
CA ARG A 333 -19.04 18.36 -3.20
C ARG A 333 -19.80 17.55 -2.15
N VAL A 334 -19.28 16.39 -1.79
CA VAL A 334 -19.90 15.45 -0.83
C VAL A 334 -18.95 15.04 0.29
N LEU A 335 -17.81 15.73 0.41
CA LEU A 335 -16.81 15.43 1.43
C LEU A 335 -17.35 15.84 2.81
N LYS A 336 -17.48 14.86 3.70
CA LYS A 336 -17.97 15.02 5.07
C LYS A 336 -16.85 15.06 6.11
N HIS A 337 -15.73 14.38 5.85
CA HIS A 337 -14.61 14.33 6.79
C HIS A 337 -13.27 14.60 6.10
N LEU A 338 -12.53 15.58 6.60
CA LEU A 338 -11.18 15.89 6.14
C LEU A 338 -10.19 15.76 7.29
N LEU A 339 -9.15 14.96 7.10
CA LEU A 339 -8.00 14.89 7.99
C LEU A 339 -6.74 15.31 7.25
N VAL A 340 -5.96 16.22 7.82
CA VAL A 340 -4.63 16.60 7.35
C VAL A 340 -3.64 16.40 8.47
N GLU A 341 -2.65 15.54 8.25
CA GLU A 341 -1.66 15.14 9.25
C GLU A 341 -0.25 15.29 8.70
N LYS A 342 0.62 15.96 9.47
CA LYS A 342 2.07 16.10 9.22
C LYS A 342 2.38 16.59 7.80
N THR A 343 2.33 17.91 7.60
CA THR A 343 2.59 18.60 6.31
C THR A 343 3.41 19.87 6.54
N ASP A 344 4.04 20.38 5.48
CA ASP A 344 4.74 21.66 5.39
C ASP A 344 3.82 22.83 4.95
N LEU A 345 2.50 22.60 4.88
CA LEU A 345 1.50 23.62 4.56
C LEU A 345 1.57 24.82 5.53
N VAL A 346 1.74 26.03 4.98
CA VAL A 346 1.83 27.29 5.73
C VAL A 346 0.55 28.11 5.59
N SER A 347 0.06 28.29 4.36
CA SER A 347 -1.13 29.05 4.00
C SER A 347 -2.21 28.12 3.44
N TRP A 348 -3.39 28.13 4.06
CA TRP A 348 -4.55 27.40 3.57
C TRP A 348 -5.63 28.42 3.20
N GLU A 349 -5.94 28.54 1.91
CA GLU A 349 -6.83 29.57 1.36
C GLU A 349 -8.14 28.92 0.91
N ALA A 350 -9.00 28.59 1.87
CA ALA A 350 -10.27 27.91 1.62
C ALA A 350 -11.49 28.74 2.02
N THR A 351 -12.58 28.53 1.28
CA THR A 351 -13.90 29.15 1.50
C THR A 351 -15.00 28.08 1.56
N SER A 352 -16.19 28.45 2.00
CA SER A 352 -17.33 27.54 2.13
C SER A 352 -17.71 26.82 0.83
N ASN A 353 -17.53 27.48 -0.32
CA ASN A 353 -17.79 26.91 -1.65
C ASN A 353 -16.85 25.75 -2.03
N HIS A 354 -15.70 25.62 -1.36
CA HIS A 354 -14.75 24.55 -1.62
C HIS A 354 -15.12 23.23 -0.93
N PHE A 355 -15.91 23.28 0.15
CA PHE A 355 -16.24 22.13 0.99
C PHE A 355 -17.71 22.16 1.48
N PRO A 356 -18.70 22.13 0.58
CA PRO A 356 -20.09 22.45 0.92
C PRO A 356 -20.77 21.49 1.92
N CYS A 357 -20.28 20.26 2.05
CA CYS A 357 -20.86 19.21 2.90
C CYS A 357 -19.94 18.78 4.06
N LEU A 358 -18.90 19.54 4.37
CA LEU A 358 -17.91 19.15 5.37
C LEU A 358 -18.49 19.19 6.78
N GLU A 359 -18.49 18.05 7.46
CA GLU A 359 -18.99 17.90 8.83
C GLU A 359 -17.85 17.93 9.86
N HIS A 360 -16.69 17.37 9.53
CA HIS A 360 -15.57 17.22 10.49
C HIS A 360 -14.22 17.54 9.85
N LEU A 361 -13.48 18.44 10.46
CA LEU A 361 -12.10 18.78 10.10
C LEU A 361 -11.14 18.36 11.22
N VAL A 362 -10.09 17.61 10.87
CA VAL A 362 -9.06 17.17 11.82
C VAL A 362 -7.67 17.54 11.30
N LEU A 363 -6.96 18.38 12.04
CA LEU A 363 -5.58 18.76 11.75
C LEU A 363 -4.65 18.15 12.80
N LYS A 364 -3.63 17.42 12.37
CA LYS A 364 -2.67 16.76 13.27
C LYS A 364 -1.24 17.09 12.91
N SER A 365 -0.43 17.53 13.87
CA SER A 365 0.99 17.80 13.68
C SER A 365 1.27 18.76 12.50
N CYS A 366 0.35 19.68 12.21
CA CYS A 366 0.52 20.75 11.22
C CYS A 366 1.32 21.90 11.85
N LYS A 367 2.65 21.75 11.88
CA LYS A 367 3.56 22.62 12.63
C LYS A 367 3.76 24.00 12.02
N TYR A 368 3.55 24.14 10.72
CA TYR A 368 3.82 25.37 9.96
C TYR A 368 2.56 26.15 9.57
N LEU A 369 1.38 25.54 9.72
CA LEU A 369 0.11 26.13 9.33
C LEU A 369 -0.11 27.41 10.15
N LYS A 370 -0.31 28.56 9.50
CA LYS A 370 -0.46 29.82 10.22
C LYS A 370 -1.83 29.96 10.87
N GLU A 371 -2.89 29.61 10.15
CA GLU A 371 -4.26 29.79 10.58
C GLU A 371 -5.18 28.73 9.97
N VAL A 372 -6.33 28.51 10.59
CA VAL A 372 -7.43 27.76 9.98
C VAL A 372 -8.23 28.74 9.12
N PRO A 373 -8.52 28.43 7.83
CA PRO A 373 -9.19 29.38 6.94
C PRO A 373 -10.55 29.79 7.50
N TYR A 374 -10.77 31.11 7.68
CA TYR A 374 -12.04 31.63 8.22
C TYR A 374 -13.24 31.21 7.36
N GLY A 375 -13.08 31.14 6.03
CA GLY A 375 -14.16 30.76 5.13
C GLY A 375 -14.70 29.32 5.33
N ILE A 376 -13.98 28.45 6.04
CA ILE A 376 -14.48 27.11 6.44
C ILE A 376 -15.55 27.22 7.55
N THR A 377 -15.52 28.29 8.35
CA THR A 377 -16.49 28.52 9.43
C THR A 377 -17.90 28.84 8.92
N GLU A 378 -17.99 29.32 7.68
CA GLU A 378 -19.26 29.61 7.01
C GLU A 378 -19.96 28.35 6.46
N ILE A 379 -19.35 27.17 6.62
CA ILE A 379 -19.95 25.90 6.18
C ILE A 379 -21.02 25.47 7.17
N SER A 380 -22.28 25.52 6.74
CA SER A 380 -23.44 25.21 7.59
C SER A 380 -23.51 23.77 8.10
N THR A 381 -22.81 22.84 7.44
CA THR A 381 -22.77 21.41 7.82
C THR A 381 -21.66 21.08 8.81
N LEU A 382 -20.76 22.03 9.11
CA LEU A 382 -19.58 21.80 9.94
C LEU A 382 -19.97 21.67 11.41
N LYS A 383 -19.62 20.52 12.00
CA LYS A 383 -19.96 20.14 13.37
C LYS A 383 -18.74 20.16 14.29
N ARG A 384 -17.55 19.85 13.77
CA ARG A 384 -16.33 19.77 14.60
C ARG A 384 -15.06 20.18 13.86
N ILE A 385 -14.19 20.89 14.57
CA ILE A 385 -12.79 21.11 14.22
C ILE A 385 -11.90 20.54 15.34
N GLU A 386 -10.98 19.64 15.00
CA GLU A 386 -10.00 19.10 15.95
C GLU A 386 -8.57 19.47 15.55
N LEU A 387 -7.81 20.07 16.46
CA LEU A 387 -6.39 20.36 16.29
C LEU A 387 -5.58 19.54 17.29
N HIS A 388 -4.63 18.74 16.79
CA HIS A 388 -3.73 17.93 17.61
C HIS A 388 -2.30 18.33 17.31
N ASN A 389 -1.56 18.88 18.29
CA ASN A 389 -0.14 19.21 18.11
C ASN A 389 0.18 20.14 16.91
N CYS A 390 -0.74 21.01 16.53
CA CYS A 390 -0.54 22.03 15.50
C CYS A 390 0.26 23.24 16.01
N SER A 391 0.62 24.18 15.12
CA SER A 391 1.25 25.45 15.48
C SER A 391 0.40 26.25 16.48
N GLU A 392 1.04 27.12 17.26
CA GLU A 392 0.31 27.96 18.22
C GLU A 392 -0.60 28.98 17.51
N SER A 393 -0.17 29.51 16.37
CA SER A 393 -0.98 30.43 15.56
C SER A 393 -2.25 29.75 15.02
N ALA A 394 -2.17 28.49 14.58
CA ALA A 394 -3.35 27.76 14.12
C ALA A 394 -4.31 27.44 15.27
N LYS A 395 -3.79 27.16 16.48
CA LYS A 395 -4.63 26.99 17.68
C LYS A 395 -5.36 28.27 18.04
N ILE A 396 -4.67 29.41 18.08
CA ILE A 396 -5.26 30.72 18.38
C ILE A 396 -6.35 31.05 17.34
N SER A 397 -6.04 30.87 16.05
CA SER A 397 -7.00 31.04 14.96
C SER A 397 -8.24 30.16 15.13
N ALA A 398 -8.08 28.90 15.51
CA ALA A 398 -9.20 27.99 15.74
C ALA A 398 -10.05 28.37 16.98
N THR A 399 -9.43 28.85 18.07
CA THR A 399 -10.16 29.29 19.26
C THR A 399 -10.94 30.58 19.06
N SER A 400 -10.51 31.44 18.13
CA SER A 400 -11.20 32.69 17.80
C SER A 400 -12.49 32.50 16.99
N ILE A 401 -12.83 31.25 16.63
CA ILE A 401 -14.04 30.92 15.88
C ILE A 401 -15.20 30.77 16.87
N GLU A 402 -15.98 31.83 17.04
CA GLU A 402 -17.17 31.86 17.90
C GLU A 402 -18.43 31.47 17.09
N VAL A 403 -18.67 30.17 16.93
CA VAL A 403 -19.90 29.65 16.29
C VAL A 403 -20.60 28.69 17.26
N GLU A 404 -21.81 29.05 17.72
CA GLU A 404 -22.55 28.35 18.79
C GLU A 404 -22.78 26.84 18.54
N SER A 405 -22.78 26.38 17.29
CA SER A 405 -23.01 24.98 16.92
C SER A 405 -21.75 24.18 16.60
N LEU A 406 -20.56 24.78 16.70
CA LEU A 406 -19.29 24.18 16.28
C LEU A 406 -18.46 23.72 17.48
N ASP A 407 -18.12 22.44 17.52
CA ASP A 407 -17.24 21.87 18.55
C ASP A 407 -15.76 22.04 18.15
N VAL A 408 -15.00 22.85 18.89
CA VAL A 408 -13.56 23.07 18.65
C VAL A 408 -12.74 22.36 19.73
N VAL A 409 -12.02 21.31 19.34
CA VAL A 409 -11.21 20.49 20.24
C VAL A 409 -9.73 20.69 19.98
N ILE A 410 -8.98 21.15 20.99
CA ILE A 410 -7.53 21.31 20.90
C ILE A 410 -6.86 20.32 21.85
N LYS A 411 -5.97 19.48 21.30
CA LYS A 411 -5.16 18.52 22.07
C LYS A 411 -3.68 18.79 21.86
N SER A 412 -2.95 18.85 22.95
CA SER A 412 -1.49 18.97 22.98
C SER A 412 -0.93 17.73 23.68
N ASP A 413 -0.22 16.88 22.93
CA ASP A 413 0.54 15.78 23.54
C ASP A 413 1.82 16.33 24.16
N SER A 414 1.93 16.25 25.48
CA SER A 414 3.15 16.47 26.25
C SER A 414 4.22 15.37 26.05
N ASN A 415 3.93 14.35 25.23
CA ASN A 415 4.77 13.15 25.04
C ASN A 415 5.62 13.11 23.75
N ILE A 416 5.63 14.18 22.96
CA ILE A 416 6.29 14.17 21.64
C ILE A 416 7.82 14.16 21.75
N HIS A 417 8.37 14.67 22.86
CA HIS A 417 9.81 14.59 23.11
C HIS A 417 10.26 13.15 23.39
N TYR A 418 9.45 12.35 24.10
CA TYR A 418 9.75 10.94 24.37
C TYR A 418 9.79 10.09 23.09
N LEU A 419 8.85 10.29 22.15
CA LEU A 419 8.84 9.53 20.89
C LEU A 419 10.00 9.92 19.96
N LYS A 420 10.39 11.19 19.92
CA LYS A 420 11.58 11.63 19.16
C LYS A 420 12.88 11.12 19.77
N LEU A 421 12.99 11.09 21.09
CA LEU A 421 14.13 10.50 21.81
C LEU A 421 14.22 8.99 21.59
N PHE A 422 13.09 8.28 21.55
CA PHE A 422 13.05 6.83 21.33
C PHE A 422 13.42 6.43 19.90
N ASP A 423 12.96 7.19 18.89
CA ASP A 423 13.37 7.00 17.49
C ASP A 423 14.85 7.34 17.28
N PHE A 424 15.35 8.40 17.94
CA PHE A 424 16.76 8.76 17.89
C PHE A 424 17.65 7.69 18.56
N GLU A 425 17.28 7.21 19.75
CA GLU A 425 17.98 6.13 20.44
C GLU A 425 18.03 4.84 19.62
N LYS A 426 16.94 4.52 18.90
CA LYS A 426 16.87 3.37 17.99
C LYS A 426 17.77 3.54 16.77
N GLN A 427 17.83 4.72 16.17
CA GLN A 427 18.72 5.01 15.04
C GLN A 427 20.20 4.96 15.44
N VAL A 428 20.56 5.50 16.62
CA VAL A 428 21.92 5.45 17.16
C VAL A 428 22.33 4.00 17.47
N LYS A 429 21.46 3.20 18.11
CA LYS A 429 21.73 1.77 18.37
C LYS A 429 21.91 0.96 17.07
N ASN A 430 21.12 1.24 16.04
CA ASN A 430 21.26 0.58 14.75
C ASN A 430 22.56 0.96 14.03
N GLY A 431 22.97 2.24 14.09
CA GLY A 431 24.25 2.70 13.55
C GLY A 431 25.46 2.08 14.26
N LEU A 432 25.40 1.99 15.59
CA LEU A 432 26.44 1.32 16.40
C LEU A 432 26.51 -0.19 16.11
N ALA A 433 25.38 -0.87 15.93
CA ALA A 433 25.34 -2.28 15.56
C ALA A 433 25.95 -2.55 14.17
N LEU A 434 25.70 -1.66 13.20
CA LEU A 434 26.32 -1.71 11.88
C LEU A 434 27.84 -1.50 11.96
N LEU A 435 28.31 -0.52 12.73
CA LEU A 435 29.74 -0.29 12.96
C LEU A 435 30.43 -1.49 13.62
N ILE A 436 29.82 -2.10 14.64
CA ILE A 436 30.33 -3.32 15.29
C ILE A 436 30.38 -4.50 14.30
N SER A 437 29.40 -4.62 13.41
CA SER A 437 29.39 -5.67 12.37
C SER A 437 30.48 -5.47 11.32
N VAL A 438 30.81 -4.22 11.00
CA VAL A 438 31.80 -3.85 9.98
C VAL A 438 33.24 -3.97 10.52
N VAL A 439 33.49 -3.60 11.78
CA VAL A 439 34.81 -3.75 12.43
C VAL A 439 35.23 -5.22 12.58
N ASN A 440 34.28 -6.15 12.59
CA ASN A 440 34.56 -7.59 12.64
C ASN A 440 34.92 -8.23 11.28
N ILE A 441 34.94 -7.47 10.17
CA ILE A 441 35.28 -8.00 8.84
C ILE A 441 36.75 -7.63 8.51
N HIS A 442 37.63 -8.63 8.50
CA HIS A 442 39.06 -8.48 8.22
C HIS A 442 39.39 -8.52 6.72
N SER A 443 38.97 -7.51 5.95
CA SER A 443 39.33 -7.41 4.53
C SER A 443 39.53 -5.96 4.08
N THR A 444 40.74 -5.65 3.63
CA THR A 444 41.24 -4.30 3.29
C THR A 444 40.62 -3.67 2.04
N ARG A 445 39.68 -4.34 1.35
CA ARG A 445 39.07 -3.84 0.10
C ARG A 445 37.76 -3.06 0.31
N GLU A 446 37.18 -3.09 1.51
CA GLU A 446 35.91 -2.42 1.85
C GLU A 446 36.10 -1.07 2.57
N VAL A 447 37.34 -0.70 2.92
CA VAL A 447 37.62 0.45 3.81
C VAL A 447 37.21 1.80 3.19
N SER A 448 37.32 2.01 1.87
CA SER A 448 36.92 3.29 1.26
C SER A 448 35.40 3.47 1.19
N GLU A 449 34.66 2.41 0.88
CA GLU A 449 33.19 2.42 0.90
C GLU A 449 32.67 2.59 2.33
N ILE A 450 33.34 1.99 3.31
CA ILE A 450 33.03 2.17 4.73
C ILE A 450 33.29 3.63 5.17
N VAL A 451 34.41 4.24 4.76
CA VAL A 451 34.71 5.66 5.06
C VAL A 451 33.68 6.59 4.43
N GLU A 452 33.24 6.30 3.21
CA GLU A 452 32.20 7.09 2.52
C GLU A 452 30.83 6.96 3.20
N GLN A 453 30.44 5.76 3.64
CA GLN A 453 29.20 5.56 4.38
C GLN A 453 29.23 6.19 5.78
N ILE A 454 30.37 6.14 6.49
CA ILE A 454 30.55 6.83 7.77
C ILE A 454 30.46 8.35 7.57
N GLY A 455 31.05 8.90 6.50
CA GLY A 455 30.93 10.31 6.14
C GLY A 455 29.49 10.73 5.81
N LEU A 456 28.74 9.88 5.10
CA LEU A 456 27.32 10.11 4.80
C LEU A 456 26.43 10.08 6.05
N ILE A 457 26.74 9.20 7.01
CA ILE A 457 26.04 9.14 8.30
C ILE A 457 26.38 10.36 9.16
N GLY A 458 27.66 10.77 9.20
CA GLY A 458 28.11 11.99 9.89
C GLY A 458 27.43 13.24 9.35
N ASN A 459 27.34 13.38 8.03
CA ASN A 459 26.67 14.51 7.38
C ASN A 459 25.14 14.52 7.62
N LYS A 460 24.50 13.34 7.69
CA LYS A 460 23.08 13.23 8.04
C LYS A 460 22.82 13.60 9.51
N LEU A 461 23.76 13.27 10.41
CA LEU A 461 23.72 13.64 11.83
C LEU A 461 23.94 15.13 12.04
N GLU A 462 24.93 15.74 11.38
CA GLU A 462 25.14 17.20 11.42
C GLU A 462 23.94 17.95 10.86
N LYS A 463 23.41 17.52 9.71
CA LYS A 463 22.19 18.12 9.13
C LYS A 463 20.97 18.00 10.05
N PHE A 464 20.82 16.87 10.74
CA PHE A 464 19.75 16.67 11.72
C PHE A 464 19.91 17.57 12.96
N LEU A 465 21.14 17.77 13.45
CA LEU A 465 21.45 18.64 14.58
C LEU A 465 21.25 20.13 14.25
N ASP A 466 21.62 20.54 13.03
CA ASP A 466 21.38 21.90 12.53
C ASP A 466 19.89 22.17 12.26
N GLU A 467 19.15 21.20 11.68
CA GLU A 467 17.71 21.34 11.39
C GLU A 467 16.83 21.36 12.66
N THR A 468 17.33 20.90 13.80
CA THR A 468 16.58 20.83 15.05
C THR A 468 16.86 21.99 16.02
N ASP A 469 17.80 22.89 15.70
CA ASP A 469 18.20 24.05 16.52
C ASP A 469 18.57 23.69 17.97
N LEU A 470 18.98 22.42 18.18
CA LEU A 470 19.21 21.79 19.49
C LEU A 470 20.38 22.44 20.24
N TYR A 471 21.32 23.05 19.52
CA TYR A 471 22.46 23.77 20.07
C TYR A 471 22.07 25.14 20.65
N ASN A 472 21.11 25.82 20.03
CA ASN A 472 20.68 27.18 20.41
C ASN A 472 19.56 27.18 21.47
N SER A 473 18.78 26.09 21.58
CA SER A 473 17.78 25.90 22.63
C SER A 473 18.36 25.39 23.97
N TRP A 474 19.69 25.25 24.06
CA TRP A 474 20.39 24.75 25.25
C TRP A 474 20.27 25.68 26.47
N GLU A 475 20.30 27.01 26.28
CA GLU A 475 20.15 27.97 27.39
C GLU A 475 18.74 27.94 28.02
N ASP A 476 17.69 27.69 27.22
CA ASP A 476 16.30 27.59 27.71
C ASP A 476 16.05 26.27 28.49
N LEU A 477 16.71 25.18 28.08
CA LEU A 477 16.67 23.88 28.77
C LEU A 477 17.50 23.86 30.06
N CYS A 478 18.57 24.66 30.15
CA CYS A 478 19.47 24.71 31.31
C CYS A 478 18.84 25.36 32.56
N ASN A 479 17.81 26.21 32.41
CA ASN A 479 17.25 27.01 33.50
C ASN A 479 16.12 26.31 34.29
N ASN A 480 15.73 25.09 33.91
CA ASN A 480 14.59 24.39 34.52
C ASN A 480 15.05 23.19 35.39
N LEU A 481 14.94 23.33 36.71
CA LEU A 481 15.52 22.42 37.72
C LEU A 481 14.90 21.00 37.75
N SER A 482 13.80 20.74 37.03
CA SER A 482 13.10 19.44 37.04
C SER A 482 13.67 18.38 36.10
N PHE A 483 14.74 18.66 35.34
CA PHE A 483 15.24 17.81 34.24
C PHE A 483 16.69 17.32 34.40
N LEU A 484 17.18 17.20 35.64
CA LEU A 484 18.57 16.79 35.94
C LEU A 484 19.02 15.47 35.28
N PRO A 485 18.21 14.38 35.23
CA PRO A 485 18.65 13.11 34.63
C PRO A 485 18.76 13.17 33.09
N ALA A 486 17.87 13.92 32.44
CA ALA A 486 17.91 14.14 30.99
C ALA A 486 19.11 15.00 30.59
N ARG A 487 19.48 15.97 31.43
CA ARG A 487 20.68 16.81 31.26
C ARG A 487 21.97 15.99 31.30
N GLU A 488 22.04 15.01 32.20
CA GLU A 488 23.19 14.11 32.31
C GLU A 488 23.27 13.13 31.13
N ALA A 489 22.13 12.61 30.67
CA ALA A 489 22.07 11.74 29.48
C ALA A 489 22.49 12.46 28.19
N VAL A 490 22.04 13.70 27.98
CA VAL A 490 22.43 14.52 26.82
C VAL A 490 23.89 14.94 26.89
N ARG A 491 24.41 15.29 28.08
CA ARG A 491 25.84 15.56 28.28
C ARG A 491 26.69 14.32 27.99
N ALA A 492 26.29 13.14 28.48
CA ALA A 492 26.98 11.89 28.18
C ALA A 492 26.93 11.53 26.69
N LEU A 493 25.84 11.85 25.99
CA LEU A 493 25.70 11.70 24.53
C LEU A 493 26.60 12.68 23.75
N LEU A 494 26.73 13.93 24.21
CA LEU A 494 27.64 14.92 23.61
C LEU A 494 29.11 14.57 23.86
N GLU A 495 29.46 14.09 25.07
CA GLU A 495 30.80 13.58 25.39
C GLU A 495 31.13 12.31 24.60
N ALA A 496 30.15 11.40 24.42
CA ALA A 496 30.30 10.22 23.58
C ALA A 496 30.41 10.58 22.08
N SER A 497 29.68 11.60 21.61
CA SER A 497 29.77 12.14 20.25
C SER A 497 31.13 12.80 20.00
N GLN A 498 31.64 13.57 20.95
CA GLN A 498 32.97 14.17 20.88
C GLN A 498 34.06 13.09 20.90
N GLY A 499 33.93 12.09 21.79
CA GLY A 499 34.83 10.93 21.81
C GLY A 499 34.78 10.09 20.52
N PHE A 500 33.62 10.03 19.86
CA PHE A 500 33.45 9.38 18.57
C PHE A 500 34.09 10.20 17.44
N LYS A 501 33.98 11.53 17.47
CA LYS A 501 34.67 12.45 16.56
C LYS A 501 36.19 12.36 16.72
N ASP A 502 36.67 12.27 17.95
CA ASP A 502 38.09 12.09 18.27
C ASP A 502 38.59 10.71 17.84
N ALA A 503 37.78 9.65 17.98
CA ALA A 503 38.10 8.31 17.49
C ALA A 503 38.16 8.24 15.96
N ILE A 504 37.23 8.90 15.25
CA ILE A 504 37.26 9.01 13.78
C ILE A 504 38.51 9.76 13.32
N ASN A 505 38.84 10.89 13.97
CA ASN A 505 40.03 11.66 13.65
C ASN A 505 41.32 10.87 13.94
N PHE A 506 41.35 10.10 15.03
CA PHE A 506 42.44 9.20 15.37
C PHE A 506 42.61 8.08 14.33
N PHE A 507 41.52 7.42 13.92
CA PHE A 507 41.57 6.39 12.89
C PHE A 507 41.95 6.96 11.51
N HIS A 508 41.51 8.18 11.20
CA HIS A 508 41.90 8.87 9.97
C HIS A 508 43.40 9.23 9.95
N GLU A 509 43.94 9.77 11.04
CA GLU A 509 45.39 9.99 11.19
C GLU A 509 46.18 8.67 11.16
N PHE A 510 45.67 7.62 11.83
CA PHE A 510 46.30 6.30 11.86
C PHE A 510 46.38 5.69 10.46
N LEU A 511 45.31 5.75 9.67
CA LEU A 511 45.29 5.27 8.29
C LEU A 511 46.23 6.09 7.38
N LEU A 512 46.27 7.42 7.53
CA LEU A 512 47.20 8.28 6.77
C LEU A 512 48.66 7.94 7.08
N ARG A 513 49.00 7.67 8.34
CA ARG A 513 50.36 7.24 8.74
C ARG A 513 50.67 5.82 8.28
N PHE A 514 49.71 4.89 8.33
CA PHE A 514 49.87 3.50 7.91
C PHE A 514 50.08 3.38 6.39
N PHE A 515 49.32 4.12 5.58
CA PHE A 515 49.50 4.17 4.14
C PHE A 515 50.72 5.01 3.71
N GLY A 516 51.09 6.04 4.45
CA GLY A 516 52.34 6.79 4.24
C GLY A 516 53.59 5.95 4.52
N ALA A 517 53.55 5.09 5.55
CA ALA A 517 54.64 4.15 5.85
C ALA A 517 54.78 3.06 4.77
N LEU A 518 53.67 2.53 4.25
CA LEU A 518 53.64 1.55 3.16
C LEU A 518 54.21 2.09 1.83
N GLN A 519 54.12 3.39 1.58
CA GLN A 519 54.76 4.04 0.41
C GLN A 519 56.26 4.30 0.60
N SER A 520 56.76 4.31 1.84
CA SER A 520 58.18 4.53 2.13
C SER A 520 59.03 3.25 2.16
N GLU A 521 58.40 2.07 2.21
CA GLU A 521 59.09 0.76 2.24
C GLU A 521 59.18 0.05 0.87
N CYS A 522 58.82 0.70 -0.23
CA CYS A 522 58.99 0.13 -1.58
C CYS A 522 59.84 1.06 -2.47
N PRO A 523 61.18 0.98 -2.41
CA PRO A 523 62.02 1.63 -3.40
C PRO A 523 62.01 0.83 -4.71
N ASP A 524 61.65 1.52 -5.79
CA ASP A 524 62.01 1.20 -7.18
C ASP A 524 62.02 -0.28 -7.61
N GLU A 525 60.99 -0.70 -8.34
CA GLU A 525 61.26 -1.39 -9.61
C GLU A 525 60.40 -0.82 -10.74
N SER A 526 61.11 0.03 -11.47
CA SER A 526 60.78 0.71 -12.71
C SER A 526 60.47 -0.21 -13.90
N ARG A 527 59.55 0.29 -14.75
CA ARG A 527 59.56 0.24 -16.23
C ARG A 527 59.47 -1.13 -16.92
N LYS A 528 58.34 -1.35 -17.61
CA LYS A 528 58.32 -1.49 -19.07
C LYS A 528 56.90 -1.27 -19.63
N LEU A 529 56.89 -0.55 -20.75
CA LEU A 529 55.77 -0.19 -21.63
C LEU A 529 54.93 -1.39 -22.08
#